data_AF-A0A172ZCI5-F1
#
_entry.id   AF-A0A172ZCI5-F1
#
_cell.length_a   1.000
_cell.length_b   1.000
_cell.length_c   1.000
_cell.angle_alpha   90.00
_cell.angle_beta   90.00
_cell.angle_gamma   90.00
#
_symmetry.space_group_name_H-M   'P 1'
#
loop_
_entity.id
_entity.type
_entity.pdbx_description
1 polymer ?
#
loop_
_entity_poly.entity_id
_entity_poly.type
_entity_poly.pdbx_seq_one_letter_code
_entity_poly.pdbx_strand_id
1 'polypeptide(L)'
;MSKADRYERMMEQTRIHFLEDAELKMADLRTLFREYYNDSSRAGLAGLQYAIHRHAHAIKGLALLLSYEEMDTVCGDILAIVLQEPPRDCTPSEMEHLHHLVTTLDHLLKQASA
;
A
#
# COMPACT_ATOMS: atom_id res chain seq x y z
N MET A 1 14.86 -7.84 34.58
CA MET A 1 14.03 -7.50 33.40
C MET A 1 12.61 -7.33 33.86
N SER A 2 12.07 -6.13 33.72
CA SER A 2 10.76 -5.76 34.23
C SER A 2 9.63 -6.32 33.36
N LYS A 3 8.38 -6.19 33.81
CA LYS A 3 7.20 -6.48 32.96
C LYS A 3 7.08 -5.46 31.82
N ALA A 4 7.46 -4.20 32.06
CA ALA A 4 7.46 -3.14 31.06
C ALA A 4 8.46 -3.44 29.93
N ASP A 5 9.70 -3.84 30.28
CA ASP A 5 10.73 -4.18 29.27
C ASP A 5 10.30 -5.35 28.37
N ARG A 6 9.52 -6.30 28.92
CA ARG A 6 8.96 -7.42 28.14
C ARG A 6 7.86 -6.96 27.19
N TYR A 7 7.02 -6.04 27.65
CA TYR A 7 5.95 -5.49 26.83
C TYR A 7 6.50 -4.63 25.70
N GLU A 8 7.47 -3.77 25.97
CA GLU A 8 8.15 -2.96 24.94
C GLU A 8 8.81 -3.83 23.87
N ARG A 9 9.53 -4.89 24.27
CA ARG A 9 10.12 -5.83 23.31
C ARG A 9 9.08 -6.54 22.46
N MET A 10 7.96 -6.94 23.06
CA MET A 10 6.87 -7.60 22.32
C MET A 10 6.27 -6.64 21.30
N MET A 11 6.00 -5.39 21.70
CA MET A 11 5.49 -4.36 20.80
C MET A 11 6.45 -4.07 19.65
N GLU A 12 7.76 -4.00 19.93
CA GLU A 12 8.76 -3.77 18.90
C GLU A 12 8.85 -4.95 17.92
N GLN A 13 8.83 -6.20 18.40
CA GLN A 13 8.79 -7.37 17.53
C GLN A 13 7.53 -7.41 16.67
N THR A 14 6.38 -7.05 17.25
CA THR A 14 5.12 -6.92 16.52
C THR A 14 5.22 -5.84 15.44
N ARG A 15 5.78 -4.67 15.75
CA ARG A 15 6.03 -3.59 14.78
C ARG A 15 6.91 -4.06 13.62
N ILE A 16 8.02 -4.74 13.91
CA ILE A 16 8.95 -5.27 12.90
C ILE A 16 8.25 -6.23 11.95
N HIS A 17 7.56 -7.25 12.48
CA HIS A 17 6.86 -8.23 11.62
C HIS A 17 5.78 -7.57 10.75
N PHE A 18 5.10 -6.54 11.27
CA PHE A 18 4.11 -5.80 10.49
C PHE A 18 4.73 -5.00 9.35
N LEU A 19 5.89 -4.38 9.59
CA LEU A 19 6.61 -3.64 8.55
C LEU A 19 7.17 -4.59 7.48
N GLU A 20 7.68 -5.76 7.86
CA GLU A 20 8.11 -6.80 6.91
C GLU A 20 6.95 -7.26 6.01
N ASP A 21 5.76 -7.51 6.58
CA ASP A 21 4.58 -7.87 5.79
C ASP A 21 4.14 -6.72 4.86
N ALA A 22 4.19 -5.47 5.34
CA ALA A 22 3.91 -4.29 4.51
C ALA A 22 4.89 -4.17 3.33
N GLU A 23 6.18 -4.45 3.54
CA GLU A 23 7.20 -4.38 2.48
C GLU A 23 6.97 -5.40 1.37
N LEU A 24 6.57 -6.63 1.74
CA LEU A 24 6.19 -7.64 0.75
C LEU A 24 5.00 -7.17 -0.08
N LYS A 25 3.96 -6.60 0.56
CA LYS A 25 2.80 -6.07 -0.15
C LYS A 25 3.15 -4.85 -1.01
N MET A 26 4.08 -4.03 -0.57
CA MET A 26 4.57 -2.88 -1.33
C MET A 26 5.35 -3.34 -2.58
N ALA A 27 6.13 -4.42 -2.49
CA ALA A 27 6.80 -5.01 -3.63
C ALA A 27 5.80 -5.55 -4.67
N ASP A 28 4.77 -6.27 -4.22
CA ASP A 28 3.69 -6.76 -5.09
C ASP A 28 2.92 -5.59 -5.73
N LEU A 29 2.58 -4.58 -4.93
CA LEU A 29 1.88 -3.37 -5.38
C LEU A 29 2.64 -2.66 -6.51
N ARG A 30 3.97 -2.48 -6.37
CA ARG A 30 4.80 -1.87 -7.42
C ARG A 30 4.82 -2.70 -8.71
N THR A 31 4.81 -4.02 -8.59
CA THR A 31 4.81 -4.93 -9.75
C THR A 31 3.49 -4.82 -10.50
N LEU A 32 2.37 -4.94 -9.78
CA LEU A 32 1.02 -4.80 -10.33
C LEU A 32 0.78 -3.41 -10.94
N PHE A 33 1.29 -2.36 -10.30
CA PHE A 33 1.17 -1.00 -10.83
C PHE A 33 1.96 -0.82 -12.12
N ARG A 34 3.15 -1.42 -12.24
CA ARG A 34 3.93 -1.40 -13.47
C ARG A 34 3.24 -2.16 -14.59
N GLU A 35 2.63 -3.30 -14.29
CA GLU A 35 1.80 -4.05 -15.24
C GLU A 35 0.62 -3.20 -15.70
N TYR A 36 -0.09 -2.58 -14.76
CA TYR A 36 -1.24 -1.71 -15.06
C TYR A 36 -0.85 -0.49 -15.90
N TYR A 37 0.33 0.08 -15.67
CA TYR A 37 0.86 1.20 -16.45
C TYR A 37 1.25 0.81 -17.89
N ASN A 38 1.79 -0.39 -18.09
CA ASN A 38 2.34 -0.84 -19.37
C ASN A 38 1.32 -1.59 -20.26
N ASP A 39 0.34 -2.27 -19.65
CA ASP A 39 -0.67 -3.05 -20.36
C ASP A 39 -2.05 -2.88 -19.69
N SER A 40 -2.77 -1.87 -20.17
CA SER A 40 -4.16 -1.59 -19.80
C SER A 40 -5.16 -2.28 -20.72
N SER A 41 -4.84 -3.46 -21.26
CA SER A 41 -5.82 -4.23 -22.03
C SER A 41 -7.09 -4.49 -21.19
N ARG A 42 -8.25 -4.13 -21.76
CA ARG A 42 -9.56 -4.18 -21.05
C ARG A 42 -9.92 -5.55 -20.48
N ALA A 43 -9.38 -6.64 -21.03
CA ALA A 43 -9.65 -8.00 -20.55
C ALA A 43 -9.00 -8.32 -19.19
N GLY A 44 -7.93 -7.61 -18.80
CA GLY A 44 -7.21 -7.78 -17.53
C GLY A 44 -7.41 -6.64 -16.51
N LEU A 45 -7.98 -5.52 -16.96
CA LEU A 45 -8.12 -4.28 -16.19
C LEU A 45 -8.75 -4.45 -14.80
N ALA A 46 -9.95 -5.04 -14.73
CA ALA A 46 -10.66 -5.21 -13.45
C ALA A 46 -9.90 -6.12 -12.48
N GLY A 47 -9.18 -7.13 -13.01
CA GLY A 47 -8.34 -8.02 -12.21
C GLY A 47 -7.14 -7.29 -11.60
N LEU A 48 -6.46 -6.45 -12.41
CA LEU A 48 -5.34 -5.63 -11.95
C LEU A 48 -5.79 -4.58 -10.92
N GLN A 49 -6.89 -3.86 -11.19
CA GLN A 49 -7.45 -2.89 -10.24
C GLN A 49 -7.80 -3.52 -8.90
N TYR A 50 -8.45 -4.70 -8.92
CA TYR A 50 -8.78 -5.43 -7.71
C TYR A 50 -7.53 -5.91 -6.96
N ALA A 51 -6.51 -6.39 -7.68
CA ALA A 51 -5.25 -6.80 -7.07
C ALA A 51 -4.54 -5.63 -6.38
N ILE A 52 -4.38 -4.50 -7.07
CA ILE A 52 -3.82 -3.25 -6.53
C ILE A 52 -4.60 -2.80 -5.29
N HIS A 53 -5.93 -2.76 -5.40
CA HIS A 53 -6.81 -2.39 -4.30
C HIS A 53 -6.57 -3.28 -3.06
N ARG A 54 -6.48 -4.60 -3.22
CA ARG A 54 -6.23 -5.51 -2.07
C ARG A 54 -4.90 -5.23 -1.36
N HIS A 55 -3.81 -5.01 -2.10
CA HIS A 55 -2.51 -4.75 -1.49
C HIS A 55 -2.50 -3.38 -0.79
N ALA A 56 -3.05 -2.34 -1.43
CA ALA A 56 -3.18 -1.02 -0.82
C ALA A 56 -4.06 -1.05 0.43
N HIS A 57 -5.17 -1.78 0.42
CA HIS A 57 -6.06 -1.93 1.57
C HIS A 57 -5.39 -2.69 2.72
N ALA A 58 -4.56 -3.69 2.42
CA ALA A 58 -3.83 -4.41 3.45
C ALA A 58 -2.76 -3.51 4.10
N ILE A 59 -2.01 -2.73 3.33
CA ILE A 59 -1.05 -1.75 3.86
C ILE A 59 -1.77 -0.68 4.69
N LYS A 60 -2.94 -0.21 4.25
CA LYS A 60 -3.80 0.71 5.02
C LYS A 60 -4.14 0.16 6.41
N GLY A 61 -4.54 -1.11 6.49
CA GLY A 61 -4.85 -1.76 7.77
C GLY A 61 -3.65 -1.81 8.72
N LEU A 62 -2.45 -2.02 8.18
CA LEU A 62 -1.19 -2.01 8.95
C LEU A 62 -0.85 -0.60 9.44
N ALA A 63 -1.00 0.41 8.57
CA ALA A 63 -0.79 1.81 8.92
C ALA A 63 -1.70 2.26 10.06
N LEU A 64 -2.98 1.89 10.02
CA LEU A 64 -3.94 2.18 11.10
C LEU A 64 -3.55 1.52 12.42
N LEU A 65 -3.12 0.26 12.39
CA LEU A 65 -2.73 -0.48 13.61
C LEU A 65 -1.52 0.16 14.31
N LEU A 66 -0.56 0.67 13.54
CA LEU A 66 0.67 1.28 14.03
C LEU A 66 0.62 2.81 14.14
N SER A 67 -0.55 3.42 13.88
CA SER A 67 -0.75 4.87 13.92
C SER A 67 0.14 5.65 12.93
N TYR A 68 0.41 5.09 11.75
CA TYR A 68 1.05 5.80 10.64
C TYR A 68 0.01 6.55 9.80
N GLU A 69 -0.41 7.72 10.29
CA GLU A 69 -1.51 8.51 9.69
C GLU A 69 -1.27 8.90 8.21
N GLU A 70 -0.03 9.25 7.86
CA GLU A 70 0.32 9.63 6.49
C GLU A 70 0.21 8.43 5.53
N MET A 71 0.65 7.24 5.96
CA MET A 71 0.50 6.01 5.17
C MET A 71 -0.98 5.65 4.99
N ASP A 72 -1.78 5.79 6.06
CA ASP A 72 -3.22 5.51 5.99
C ASP A 72 -3.93 6.44 4.97
N THR A 73 -3.53 7.70 4.95
CA THR A 73 -4.03 8.71 4.01
C THR A 73 -3.66 8.35 2.57
N VAL A 74 -2.37 8.12 2.31
CA VAL A 74 -1.87 7.76 0.96
C VAL A 74 -2.52 6.48 0.45
N CYS A 75 -2.66 5.45 1.30
CA CYS A 75 -3.38 4.25 0.91
C CYS A 75 -4.86 4.53 0.61
N GLY A 76 -5.52 5.41 1.37
CA GLY A 76 -6.89 5.85 1.09
C GLY A 76 -7.04 6.46 -0.31
N ASP A 77 -6.12 7.35 -0.68
CA ASP A 77 -6.13 8.03 -1.98
C ASP A 77 -5.88 7.04 -3.14
N ILE A 78 -4.97 6.07 -2.95
CA ILE A 78 -4.75 4.98 -3.92
C ILE A 78 -6.04 4.20 -4.16
N LEU A 79 -6.75 3.83 -3.09
CA LEU A 79 -7.98 3.03 -3.18
C LEU A 79 -9.10 3.78 -3.89
N ALA A 80 -9.24 5.09 -3.62
CA ALA A 80 -10.25 5.95 -4.24
C ALA A 80 -10.04 6.10 -5.76
N ILE A 81 -8.80 6.03 -6.23
CA ILE A 81 -8.48 6.11 -7.65
C ILE A 81 -8.64 4.76 -8.33
N VAL A 82 -8.11 3.68 -7.75
CA VAL A 82 -7.92 2.42 -8.50
C VAL A 82 -9.21 1.62 -8.70
N LEU A 83 -10.16 1.66 -7.76
CA LEU A 83 -11.39 0.88 -7.83
C LEU A 83 -12.54 1.77 -8.31
N GLN A 84 -12.87 1.66 -9.60
CA GLN A 84 -13.95 2.42 -10.24
C GLN A 84 -15.14 1.50 -10.56
N GLU A 85 -16.37 1.96 -10.33
CA GLU A 85 -17.60 1.26 -10.73
C GLU A 85 -18.43 2.13 -11.69
N PRO A 86 -18.60 1.74 -12.97
CA PRO A 86 -18.05 0.54 -13.62
C PRO A 86 -16.52 0.62 -13.83
N PRO A 87 -15.84 -0.54 -13.96
CA PRO A 87 -14.39 -0.56 -14.22
C PRO A 87 -14.05 0.23 -15.49
N ARG A 88 -13.13 1.18 -15.34
CA ARG A 88 -12.59 2.01 -16.42
C ARG A 88 -11.10 2.20 -16.22
N ASP A 89 -10.40 2.50 -17.30
CA ASP A 89 -9.01 2.92 -17.19
C ASP A 89 -8.90 4.27 -16.45
N CYS A 90 -7.81 4.42 -15.71
CA CYS A 90 -7.40 5.72 -15.21
C CYS A 90 -7.08 6.65 -16.38
N THR A 91 -7.51 7.89 -16.27
CA THR A 91 -7.02 8.98 -17.12
C THR A 91 -5.52 9.16 -16.93
N PRO A 92 -4.80 9.79 -17.88
CA PRO A 92 -3.37 10.04 -17.73
C PRO A 92 -3.02 10.78 -16.44
N SER A 93 -3.82 11.79 -16.05
CA SER A 93 -3.62 12.53 -14.79
C SER A 93 -3.86 11.68 -13.55
N GLU A 94 -4.85 10.78 -13.57
CA GLU A 94 -5.08 9.84 -12.45
C GLU A 94 -3.93 8.84 -12.35
N MET A 95 -3.39 8.37 -13.48
CA MET A 95 -2.26 7.46 -13.50
C MET A 95 -0.97 8.12 -12.98
N GLU A 96 -0.70 9.37 -13.39
CA GLU A 96 0.42 10.16 -12.85
C GLU A 96 0.27 10.38 -11.35
N HIS A 97 -0.92 10.73 -10.87
CA HIS A 97 -1.19 10.89 -9.44
C HIS A 97 -0.99 9.57 -8.71
N LEU A 98 -1.54 8.47 -9.23
CA LEU A 98 -1.39 7.14 -8.65
C LEU A 98 0.08 6.71 -8.57
N HIS A 99 0.89 7.06 -9.57
CA HIS A 99 2.34 6.84 -9.54
C HIS A 99 3.00 7.60 -8.38
N HIS A 100 2.69 8.89 -8.21
CA HIS A 100 3.22 9.68 -7.09
C HIS A 100 2.82 9.07 -5.74
N LEU A 101 1.57 8.67 -5.56
CA LEU A 101 1.10 8.06 -4.32
C LEU A 101 1.81 6.74 -4.01
N VAL A 102 1.99 5.86 -5.01
CA VAL A 102 2.71 4.58 -4.84
C VAL A 102 4.17 4.83 -4.48
N THR A 103 4.82 5.84 -5.07
CA THR A 103 6.19 6.23 -4.73
C THR A 103 6.29 6.82 -3.32
N THR A 104 5.35 7.68 -2.93
CA THR A 104 5.28 8.24 -1.57
C THR A 104 5.09 7.13 -0.54
N LEU A 105 4.19 6.17 -0.80
CA LEU A 105 3.96 5.04 0.11
C LEU A 105 5.23 4.19 0.31
N ASP A 106 5.96 3.89 -0.77
CA ASP A 106 7.24 3.16 -0.70
C ASP A 106 8.29 3.94 0.11
N HIS A 107 8.32 5.27 -0.02
CA HIS A 107 9.23 6.11 0.75
C HIS A 107 8.90 6.10 2.24
N LEU A 108 7.64 6.32 2.60
CA LEU A 108 7.18 6.30 3.98
C LEU A 108 7.46 4.94 4.63
N LEU A 109 7.21 3.85 3.91
CA LEU A 109 7.43 2.51 4.43
C LEU A 109 8.91 2.26 4.73
N LYS A 110 9.81 2.67 3.82
CA LYS A 110 11.26 2.60 4.06
C LYS A 110 11.72 3.44 5.25
N GLN A 111 11.10 4.59 5.51
CA GLN A 111 11.40 5.40 6.69
C GLN A 111 10.96 4.72 7.98
N ALA A 112 9.80 4.06 7.98
CA ALA A 112 9.29 3.34 9.15
C ALA A 112 10.09 2.07 9.48
N SER A 113 10.67 1.43 8.47
CA SER A 113 11.51 0.23 8.61
C SER A 113 12.98 0.50 8.96
N ALA A 114 13.44 1.76 8.89
CA ALA A 114 14.81 2.16 9.22
C ALA A 114 15.04 2.36 10.73
#